data_AF-A0A8C0U6R5-F1
#
_entry.id   AF-A0A8C0U6R5-F1
#
_cell.length_a   1.000
_cell.length_b   1.000
_cell.length_c   1.000
_cell.angle_alpha   90.00
_cell.angle_beta   90.00
_cell.angle_gamma   90.00
#
_symmetry.space_group_name_H-M   'P 1'
#
loop_
_entity.id
_entity.type
_entity.pdbx_description
1 polymer ?
#
loop_
_entity_poly.entity_id
_entity_poly.type
_entity_poly.pdbx_seq_one_letter_code
_entity_poly.pdbx_strand_id
1 'polypeptide(L)'
;SACCLLARRRLLAGVADGDLLRHKVLPELIEPYELRAAKLREFLEDVKPSLCYDIVPLADPFGPSVTDPDLQCLVVSEETRRGGEAVNRKRLENGLTELALHEIQLMKDPDHSQNEEEKISSSSLRQRLLGTLLQPPRQDPALPLRPYVIGLTGGTGSGKTSIARLLGHLGAFVIDADKLGHAVYVPGGPAYEAVVAAFGAEILNKDGTINRKVLGAKVFGNQVKRLKSLTDIVWPEIAQMAKEKVREADAQGKAVCVLDAAVLLEASWQDMVHEVWTAIIPEEEAVRRIVARDGLTEEAARRRLQSQMSNRQRVEQSQVVLCTLWEPDITRQQVSLGLLQHRGPQP
;
A
#
# COMPACT_ATOMS: atom_id res chain seq x y z
N SER A 1 17.35 24.41 -1.33
CA SER A 1 17.65 25.82 -1.67
C SER A 1 18.55 26.52 -0.66
N ALA A 2 18.15 26.69 0.61
CA ALA A 2 18.97 27.41 1.60
C ALA A 2 20.40 26.83 1.75
N CYS A 3 20.54 25.50 1.80
CA CYS A 3 21.84 24.85 1.88
C CYS A 3 22.75 25.17 0.68
N CYS A 4 22.20 25.30 -0.54
CA CYS A 4 22.97 25.66 -1.73
C CYS A 4 23.51 27.09 -1.67
N LEU A 5 22.76 28.01 -1.04
CA LEU A 5 23.18 29.40 -0.85
C LEU A 5 24.32 29.51 0.17
N LEU A 6 24.27 28.70 1.23
CA LEU A 6 25.28 28.68 2.30
C LEU A 6 26.57 27.96 1.87
N ALA A 7 26.44 26.85 1.13
CA ALA A 7 27.57 26.04 0.72
C ALA A 7 28.41 26.72 -0.37
N ARG A 8 29.73 26.75 -0.18
CA ARG A 8 30.67 27.38 -1.12
C ARG A 8 31.33 26.38 -2.08
N ARG A 9 31.63 25.17 -1.61
CA ARG A 9 32.39 24.16 -2.37
C ARG A 9 31.66 22.83 -2.50
N ARG A 10 31.10 22.33 -1.39
CA ARG A 10 30.48 21.01 -1.30
C ARG A 10 29.22 21.06 -0.45
N LEU A 11 28.19 20.32 -0.86
CA LEU A 11 27.00 20.05 -0.07
C LEU A 11 26.82 18.54 0.05
N LEU A 12 26.79 18.04 1.28
CA LEU A 12 26.41 16.67 1.59
C LEU A 12 24.93 16.65 1.98
N ALA A 13 24.16 15.82 1.29
CA ALA A 13 22.75 15.60 1.57
C ALA A 13 22.51 14.11 1.88
N GLY A 14 22.18 13.83 3.14
CA GLY A 14 21.71 12.51 3.55
C GLY A 14 20.24 12.34 3.21
N VAL A 15 19.92 11.30 2.44
CA VAL A 15 18.54 10.95 2.07
C VAL A 15 18.15 9.71 2.83
N ALA A 16 17.13 9.83 3.71
CA ALA A 16 16.67 8.74 4.57
C ALA A 16 16.38 7.46 3.78
N ASP A 17 16.86 6.33 4.28
CA ASP A 17 16.68 5.01 3.70
C ASP A 17 16.65 3.92 4.78
N GLY A 18 16.29 2.70 4.40
CA GLY A 18 16.27 1.53 5.28
C GLY A 18 15.40 1.75 6.53
N ASP A 19 16.01 1.63 7.71
CA ASP A 19 15.31 1.63 8.99
C ASP A 19 14.65 2.97 9.32
N LEU A 20 15.18 4.08 8.80
CA LEU A 20 14.59 5.41 8.99
C LEU A 20 13.22 5.56 8.30
N LEU A 21 12.87 4.68 7.36
CA LEU A 21 11.60 4.73 6.65
C LEU A 21 10.49 3.92 7.34
N ARG A 22 10.84 2.93 8.18
CA ARG A 22 9.89 1.93 8.72
C ARG A 22 8.72 2.52 9.50
N HIS A 23 8.95 3.63 10.21
CA HIS A 23 7.96 4.27 11.06
C HIS A 23 7.31 5.51 10.44
N LYS A 24 7.63 5.80 9.16
CA LYS A 24 7.00 6.92 8.45
C LYS A 24 5.55 6.59 8.15
N VAL A 25 4.71 7.61 8.02
CA VAL A 25 3.32 7.44 7.56
C VAL A 25 3.33 7.04 6.09
N LEU A 26 2.62 5.96 5.74
CA LEU A 26 2.54 5.40 4.39
C LEU A 26 3.94 5.11 3.77
N PRO A 27 4.78 4.29 4.42
CA PRO A 27 6.14 4.04 3.94
C PRO A 27 6.16 3.32 2.59
N GLU A 28 5.06 2.65 2.22
CA GLU A 28 4.91 1.94 0.95
C GLU A 28 4.76 2.87 -0.26
N LEU A 29 4.42 4.14 -0.03
CA LEU A 29 4.35 5.18 -1.05
C LEU A 29 5.66 6.00 -1.13
N ILE A 30 6.70 5.62 -0.39
CA ILE A 30 8.01 6.26 -0.50
C ILE A 30 8.73 5.68 -1.71
N GLU A 31 9.13 6.57 -2.62
CA GLU A 31 9.93 6.21 -3.79
C GLU A 31 11.26 5.54 -3.40
N PRO A 32 11.82 4.64 -4.25
CA PRO A 32 13.14 4.08 -4.04
C PRO A 32 14.21 5.17 -3.82
N TYR A 33 15.25 4.84 -3.05
CA TYR A 33 16.34 5.76 -2.75
C TYR A 33 16.93 6.38 -4.02
N GLU A 34 17.16 5.57 -5.05
CA GLU A 34 17.79 5.97 -6.31
C GLU A 34 16.97 7.06 -7.00
N LEU A 35 15.65 6.93 -7.04
CA LEU A 35 14.76 7.90 -7.68
C LEU A 35 14.72 9.21 -6.88
N ARG A 36 14.63 9.12 -5.54
CA ARG A 36 14.64 10.30 -4.66
C ARG A 36 15.97 11.05 -4.75
N ALA A 37 17.09 10.31 -4.76
CA ALA A 37 18.43 10.87 -4.89
C ALA A 37 18.65 11.53 -6.25
N ALA A 38 18.15 10.92 -7.34
CA ALA A 38 18.21 11.50 -8.68
C ALA A 38 17.40 12.80 -8.78
N LYS A 39 16.14 12.82 -8.31
CA LYS A 39 15.31 14.04 -8.28
C LYS A 39 15.93 15.14 -7.43
N LEU A 40 16.51 14.79 -6.28
CA LEU A 40 17.22 15.74 -5.44
C LEU A 40 18.45 16.29 -6.17
N ARG A 41 19.22 15.44 -6.85
CA ARG A 41 20.38 15.86 -7.64
C ARG A 41 20.00 16.87 -8.72
N GLU A 42 19.00 16.53 -9.54
CA GLU A 42 18.47 17.39 -10.60
C GLU A 42 18.09 18.77 -10.04
N PHE A 43 17.29 18.80 -8.98
CA PHE A 43 16.91 20.04 -8.31
C PHE A 43 18.10 20.84 -7.77
N LEU A 44 19.09 20.18 -7.17
CA LEU A 44 20.27 20.86 -6.61
C LEU A 44 21.16 21.44 -7.72
N GLU A 45 21.36 20.67 -8.80
CA GLU A 45 22.11 21.09 -9.99
C GLU A 45 21.43 22.28 -10.67
N ASP A 46 20.11 22.30 -10.79
CA ASP A 46 19.35 23.45 -11.30
C ASP A 46 19.52 24.71 -10.43
N VAL A 47 19.52 24.55 -9.11
CA VAL A 47 19.64 25.69 -8.17
C VAL A 47 21.06 26.26 -8.15
N LYS A 48 22.10 25.41 -8.17
CA LYS A 48 23.49 25.85 -8.15
C LYS A 48 24.41 24.81 -8.81
N PRO A 49 24.62 24.88 -10.14
CA PRO A 49 25.42 23.89 -10.87
C PRO A 49 26.90 23.87 -10.46
N SER A 50 27.42 24.97 -9.91
CA SER A 50 28.84 25.12 -9.58
C SER A 50 29.28 24.42 -8.30
N LEU A 51 28.37 23.76 -7.58
CA LEU A 51 28.63 23.13 -6.28
C LEU A 51 28.81 21.62 -6.44
N CYS A 52 29.72 21.03 -5.66
CA CYS A 52 29.84 19.57 -5.59
C CYS A 52 28.76 18.98 -4.67
N TYR A 53 28.05 17.94 -5.14
CA TYR A 53 26.95 17.31 -4.42
C TYR A 53 27.24 15.84 -4.06
N ASP A 54 27.35 15.59 -2.75
CA ASP A 54 27.42 14.25 -2.18
C ASP A 54 26.04 13.85 -1.67
N ILE A 55 25.32 13.04 -2.43
CA ILE A 55 24.00 12.52 -2.05
C ILE A 55 24.18 11.06 -1.63
N VAL A 56 23.84 10.77 -0.38
CA VAL A 56 24.16 9.50 0.27
C VAL A 56 22.93 8.93 0.98
N PRO A 57 22.78 7.60 1.04
CA PRO A 57 21.71 6.99 1.83
C PRO A 57 21.99 7.20 3.31
N LEU A 58 20.94 7.49 4.06
CA LEU A 58 21.00 7.70 5.50
C LEU A 58 20.22 6.59 6.21
N ALA A 59 20.95 5.67 6.84
CA ALA A 59 20.37 4.54 7.58
C ALA A 59 20.18 4.82 9.08
N ASP A 60 20.83 5.86 9.61
CA ASP A 60 20.78 6.27 11.01
C ASP A 60 20.71 7.82 11.12
N PRO A 61 20.31 8.39 12.27
CA PRO A 61 20.16 9.83 12.41
C PRO A 61 21.43 10.69 12.25
N PHE A 62 22.63 10.09 12.29
CA PHE A 62 23.90 10.79 12.23
C PHE A 62 24.51 10.73 10.83
N GLY A 63 24.63 9.53 10.26
CA GLY A 63 25.26 9.30 8.96
C GLY A 63 26.67 9.91 8.85
N PRO A 64 27.07 10.41 7.67
CA PRO A 64 28.41 10.98 7.47
C PRO A 64 28.68 12.26 8.26
N SER A 65 27.65 12.89 8.84
CA SER A 65 27.81 14.12 9.60
C SER A 65 28.69 13.96 10.85
N VAL A 66 28.89 12.74 11.34
CA VAL A 66 29.74 12.45 12.52
C VAL A 66 31.09 11.81 12.18
N THR A 67 31.39 11.63 10.89
CA THR A 67 32.63 11.02 10.41
C THR A 67 33.40 11.92 9.44
N ASP A 68 32.72 12.84 8.76
CA ASP A 68 33.31 13.74 7.79
C ASP A 68 33.91 14.99 8.47
N PRO A 69 35.24 15.17 8.47
CA PRO A 69 35.90 16.30 9.12
C PRO A 69 35.79 17.61 8.32
N ASP A 70 35.50 17.55 7.02
CA ASP A 70 35.48 18.71 6.13
C ASP A 70 34.15 19.48 6.18
N LEU A 71 33.14 18.93 6.85
CA LEU A 71 31.88 19.62 7.10
C LEU A 71 32.08 20.73 8.14
N GLN A 72 31.53 21.91 7.85
CA GLN A 72 31.65 23.11 8.69
C GLN A 72 30.31 23.61 9.25
N CYS A 73 29.21 23.20 8.63
CA CYS A 73 27.88 23.71 8.91
C CYS A 73 26.86 22.58 8.77
N LEU A 74 25.85 22.57 9.63
CA LEU A 74 24.67 21.72 9.53
C LEU A 74 23.43 22.61 9.48
N VAL A 75 22.62 22.44 8.43
CA VAL A 75 21.37 23.17 8.30
C VAL A 75 20.26 22.37 8.97
N VAL A 76 19.54 23.00 9.89
CA VAL A 76 18.45 22.40 10.66
C VAL A 76 17.22 23.28 10.60
N SER A 77 16.04 22.71 10.77
CA SER A 77 14.85 23.47 11.15
C SER A 77 14.77 23.66 12.67
N GLU A 78 13.90 24.56 13.13
CA GLU A 78 13.59 24.71 14.57
C GLU A 78 13.26 23.35 15.22
N GLU A 79 12.40 22.56 14.57
CA GLU A 79 11.98 21.24 15.04
C GLU A 79 13.14 20.22 15.13
N THR A 80 14.14 20.34 14.27
CA THR A 80 15.27 19.40 14.19
C THR A 80 16.54 19.93 14.87
N ARG A 81 16.49 21.10 15.53
CA ARG A 81 17.65 21.72 16.17
C ARG A 81 18.31 20.81 17.21
N ARG A 82 17.50 20.15 18.05
CA ARG A 82 17.98 19.16 19.02
C ARG A 82 18.73 18.00 18.38
N GLY A 83 18.34 17.62 17.15
CA GLY A 83 19.05 16.63 16.35
C GLY A 83 20.44 17.12 15.94
N GLY A 84 20.55 18.38 15.52
CA GLY A 84 21.85 19.01 15.21
C GLY A 84 22.78 19.08 16.43
N GLU A 85 22.24 19.39 17.61
CA GLU A 85 23.00 19.36 18.87
C GLU A 85 23.48 17.94 19.20
N ALA A 86 22.66 16.91 18.94
CA ALA A 86 23.05 15.53 19.12
C ALA A 86 24.17 15.11 18.15
N VAL A 87 24.12 15.57 16.90
CA VAL A 87 25.22 15.39 15.93
C VAL A 87 26.50 16.02 16.46
N ASN A 88 26.46 17.26 16.96
CA ASN A 88 27.66 17.92 17.52
C ASN A 88 28.23 17.20 18.75
N ARG A 89 27.39 16.74 19.68
CA ARG A 89 27.86 15.89 20.79
C ARG A 89 28.57 14.64 20.27
N LYS A 90 28.01 13.98 19.25
CA LYS A 90 28.60 12.77 18.67
C LYS A 90 29.89 13.05 17.90
N ARG A 91 29.99 14.20 17.23
CA ARG A 91 31.21 14.68 16.60
C ARG A 91 32.34 14.88 17.61
N LEU A 92 32.05 15.51 18.75
CA LEU A 92 33.04 15.70 19.82
C LEU A 92 33.51 14.37 20.41
N GLU A 93 32.60 13.40 20.63
CA GLU A 93 32.97 12.04 21.04
C GLU A 93 33.89 11.35 20.03
N ASN A 94 33.73 11.65 18.74
CA ASN A 94 34.55 11.12 17.64
C ASN A 94 35.82 11.96 17.37
N GLY A 95 36.12 12.97 18.19
CA GLY A 95 37.30 13.83 18.02
C GLY A 95 37.20 14.85 16.88
N LEU A 96 35.99 15.13 16.39
CA LEU A 96 35.72 16.14 15.36
C LEU A 96 35.27 17.46 15.98
N THR A 97 35.46 18.56 15.24
CA THR A 97 34.94 19.88 15.62
C THR A 97 33.43 19.97 15.45
N GLU A 98 32.79 20.81 16.25
CA GLU A 98 31.36 21.09 16.10
C GLU A 98 31.05 21.76 14.74
N LEU A 99 29.88 21.43 14.19
CA LEU A 99 29.32 22.11 13.04
C LEU A 99 28.59 23.36 13.51
N ALA A 100 28.73 24.46 12.77
CA ALA A 100 27.86 25.61 12.94
C ALA A 100 26.41 25.18 12.61
N LEU A 101 25.51 25.29 13.57
CA LEU A 101 24.09 25.01 13.33
C LEU A 101 23.43 26.24 12.71
N HIS A 102 22.94 26.10 11.48
CA HIS A 102 22.20 27.14 10.80
C HIS A 102 20.72 26.77 10.75
N GLU A 103 19.91 27.51 11.52
CA GLU A 103 18.48 27.26 11.62
C GLU A 103 17.71 27.93 10.48
N ILE A 104 16.80 27.19 9.85
CA ILE A 104 15.92 27.68 8.78
C ILE A 104 14.45 27.51 9.16
N GLN A 105 13.62 28.42 8.68
CA GLN A 105 12.18 28.29 8.77
C GLN A 105 11.66 27.40 7.64
N LEU A 106 10.75 26.50 7.97
CA LEU A 106 10.07 25.66 7.00
C LEU A 106 8.90 26.44 6.39
N MET A 107 8.69 26.29 5.08
CA MET A 107 7.58 26.95 4.41
C MET A 107 6.26 26.29 4.78
N LYS A 108 5.25 27.13 4.99
CA LYS A 108 3.85 26.68 5.09
C LYS A 108 3.39 26.14 3.75
N ASP A 109 2.61 25.09 3.79
CA ASP A 109 1.94 24.55 2.62
C ASP A 109 0.61 25.30 2.43
N PRO A 110 0.43 26.08 1.35
CA PRO A 110 -0.80 26.83 1.12
C PRO A 110 -2.02 25.92 0.89
N ASP A 111 -1.78 24.67 0.50
CA ASP A 111 -2.80 23.70 0.11
C ASP A 111 -3.02 22.61 1.18
N HIS A 112 -2.53 22.80 2.41
CA HIS A 112 -2.71 21.81 3.47
C HIS A 112 -4.20 21.62 3.83
N SER A 113 -4.61 20.36 3.95
CA SER A 113 -5.92 19.99 4.47
C SER A 113 -5.91 19.94 6.00
N GLN A 114 -7.10 19.87 6.64
CA GLN A 114 -7.22 19.87 8.10
C GLN A 114 -6.45 18.75 8.82
N ASN A 115 -6.20 17.63 8.13
CA ASN A 115 -5.52 16.45 8.70
C ASN A 115 -4.04 16.35 8.28
N GLU A 116 -3.50 17.37 7.62
CA GLU A 116 -2.12 17.44 7.14
C GLU A 116 -1.26 18.37 8.00
N GLU A 117 0.06 18.21 7.90
CA GLU A 117 1.00 19.15 8.52
C GLU A 117 0.86 20.54 7.89
N GLU A 118 0.95 21.61 8.69
CA GLU A 118 0.89 23.00 8.18
C GLU A 118 2.06 23.35 7.25
N LYS A 119 3.19 22.66 7.43
CA LYS A 119 4.40 22.84 6.61
C LYS A 119 4.38 21.87 5.42
N ILE A 120 5.13 22.23 4.38
CA ILE A 120 5.39 21.30 3.28
C ILE A 120 6.13 20.08 3.85
N SER A 121 5.49 18.91 3.76
CA SER A 121 6.01 17.67 4.33
C SER A 121 5.86 16.51 3.36
N SER A 122 6.83 15.60 3.37
CA SER A 122 6.73 14.37 2.56
C SER A 122 5.57 13.48 3.01
N SER A 123 5.18 13.56 4.29
CA SER A 123 4.02 12.83 4.83
C SER A 123 2.72 13.29 4.17
N SER A 124 2.47 14.60 4.13
CA SER A 124 1.29 15.18 3.48
C SER A 124 1.27 14.85 1.98
N LEU A 125 2.42 14.95 1.29
CA LEU A 125 2.53 14.58 -0.11
C LEU A 125 2.14 13.12 -0.38
N ARG A 126 2.57 12.18 0.48
CA ARG A 126 2.16 10.76 0.36
C ARG A 126 0.67 10.56 0.63
N GLN A 127 0.07 11.31 1.54
CA GLN A 127 -1.38 11.26 1.76
C GLN A 127 -2.15 11.72 0.52
N ARG A 128 -1.68 12.78 -0.15
CA ARG A 128 -2.28 13.31 -1.39
C ARG A 128 -2.18 12.36 -2.58
N LEU A 129 -1.28 11.38 -2.55
CA LEU A 129 -1.22 10.32 -3.56
C LEU A 129 -2.38 9.32 -3.44
N LEU A 130 -3.02 9.22 -2.27
CA LEU A 130 -4.13 8.28 -2.07
C LEU A 130 -5.33 8.66 -2.93
N GLY A 131 -5.93 7.68 -3.60
CA GLY A 131 -7.00 7.91 -4.55
C GLY A 131 -6.55 8.49 -5.90
N THR A 132 -5.26 8.78 -6.09
CA THR A 132 -4.71 9.13 -7.41
C THR A 132 -4.27 7.88 -8.17
N LEU A 133 -4.07 8.04 -9.48
CA LEU A 133 -3.54 6.99 -10.33
C LEU A 133 -2.00 6.96 -10.23
N LEU A 134 -1.45 5.96 -9.55
CA LEU A 134 0.01 5.81 -9.33
C LEU A 134 0.74 5.23 -10.56
N GLN A 135 0.02 4.49 -11.38
CA GLN A 135 0.52 3.89 -12.62
C GLN A 135 -0.65 3.73 -13.61
N PRO A 136 -0.40 3.71 -14.92
CA PRO A 136 -1.46 3.63 -15.91
C PRO A 136 -2.33 2.36 -15.74
N PRO A 137 -3.62 2.42 -16.13
CA PRO A 137 -4.46 1.23 -16.17
C PRO A 137 -3.92 0.17 -17.12
N ARG A 138 -4.27 -1.07 -16.84
CA ARG A 138 -3.94 -2.19 -17.73
C ARG A 138 -4.70 -2.04 -19.05
N GLN A 139 -3.96 -2.15 -20.14
CA GLN A 139 -4.51 -2.19 -21.49
C GLN A 139 -4.48 -3.63 -21.98
N ASP A 140 -5.51 -4.39 -21.61
CA ASP A 140 -5.70 -5.77 -22.07
C ASP A 140 -6.90 -5.85 -23.01
N PRO A 141 -6.71 -6.19 -24.31
CA PRO A 141 -7.79 -6.36 -25.27
C PRO A 141 -8.81 -7.44 -24.90
N ALA A 142 -8.48 -8.37 -24.00
CA ALA A 142 -9.39 -9.41 -23.52
C ALA A 142 -10.42 -8.89 -22.50
N LEU A 143 -10.21 -7.69 -21.93
CA LEU A 143 -11.14 -7.08 -21.00
C LEU A 143 -12.34 -6.48 -21.73
N PRO A 144 -13.54 -6.51 -21.12
CA PRO A 144 -14.72 -5.93 -21.72
C PRO A 144 -14.60 -4.40 -21.76
N LEU A 145 -15.00 -3.78 -22.87
CA LEU A 145 -15.06 -2.31 -22.98
C LEU A 145 -16.02 -1.70 -21.93
N ARG A 146 -17.08 -2.45 -21.56
CA ARG A 146 -18.01 -2.14 -20.48
C ARG A 146 -18.50 -3.44 -19.80
N PRO A 147 -18.72 -3.43 -18.47
CA PRO A 147 -18.37 -2.38 -17.52
C PRO A 147 -16.86 -2.24 -17.33
N TYR A 148 -16.43 -1.06 -16.88
CA TYR A 148 -15.06 -0.87 -16.38
C TYR A 148 -14.89 -1.65 -15.07
N VAL A 149 -14.07 -2.70 -15.10
CA VAL A 149 -13.82 -3.58 -13.95
C VAL A 149 -12.64 -3.08 -13.11
N ILE A 150 -12.90 -2.80 -11.84
CA ILE A 150 -11.91 -2.46 -10.79
C ILE A 150 -11.73 -3.69 -9.90
N GLY A 151 -10.49 -4.16 -9.71
CA GLY A 151 -10.15 -5.17 -8.72
C GLY A 151 -9.85 -4.53 -7.37
N LEU A 152 -10.71 -4.72 -6.38
CA LEU A 152 -10.50 -4.20 -5.04
C LEU A 152 -9.88 -5.27 -4.14
N THR A 153 -8.69 -4.99 -3.61
CA THR A 153 -7.96 -5.86 -2.68
C THR A 153 -7.48 -5.10 -1.45
N GLY A 154 -6.88 -5.80 -0.49
CA GLY A 154 -6.38 -5.24 0.75
C GLY A 154 -6.17 -6.30 1.83
N GLY A 155 -5.20 -6.04 2.72
CA GLY A 155 -4.89 -6.93 3.84
C GLY A 155 -6.04 -7.04 4.85
N THR A 156 -6.01 -8.06 5.72
CA THR A 156 -7.00 -8.15 6.81
C THR A 156 -6.95 -6.91 7.71
N GLY A 157 -8.11 -6.37 8.07
CA GLY A 157 -8.23 -5.15 8.87
C GLY A 157 -8.18 -3.82 8.07
N SER A 158 -7.79 -3.85 6.80
CA SER A 158 -7.63 -2.65 5.93
C SER A 158 -8.90 -1.85 5.63
N GLY A 159 -10.09 -2.35 5.99
CA GLY A 159 -11.35 -1.68 5.70
C GLY A 159 -11.84 -1.86 4.26
N LYS A 160 -11.27 -2.79 3.48
CA LYS A 160 -11.70 -3.14 2.11
C LYS A 160 -13.23 -3.23 1.93
N THR A 161 -13.92 -3.95 2.81
CA THR A 161 -15.39 -4.10 2.75
C THR A 161 -16.13 -2.77 2.91
N SER A 162 -15.58 -1.80 3.66
CA SER A 162 -16.15 -0.45 3.77
C SER A 162 -16.06 0.29 2.44
N ILE A 163 -14.92 0.20 1.77
CA ILE A 163 -14.70 0.77 0.43
C ILE A 163 -15.61 0.10 -0.60
N ALA A 164 -15.71 -1.23 -0.60
CA ALA A 164 -16.61 -1.98 -1.49
C ALA A 164 -18.07 -1.52 -1.34
N ARG A 165 -18.54 -1.37 -0.09
CA ARG A 165 -19.88 -0.83 0.20
C ARG A 165 -20.04 0.59 -0.30
N LEU A 166 -19.05 1.46 -0.08
CA LEU A 166 -19.10 2.84 -0.56
C LEU A 166 -19.22 2.89 -2.09
N LEU A 167 -18.41 2.13 -2.82
CA LEU A 167 -18.48 2.01 -4.28
C LEU A 167 -19.86 1.51 -4.74
N GLY A 168 -20.43 0.53 -4.03
CA GLY A 168 -21.80 0.06 -4.28
C GLY A 168 -22.86 1.15 -4.11
N HIS A 169 -22.78 1.97 -3.06
CA HIS A 169 -23.69 3.11 -2.86
C HIS A 169 -23.53 4.18 -3.94
N LEU A 170 -22.34 4.31 -4.53
CA LEU A 170 -22.07 5.19 -5.68
C LEU A 170 -22.52 4.58 -7.03
N GLY A 171 -23.12 3.39 -7.02
CA GLY A 171 -23.74 2.77 -8.18
C GLY A 171 -22.93 1.66 -8.86
N ALA A 172 -21.72 1.35 -8.37
CA ALA A 172 -20.92 0.26 -8.91
C ALA A 172 -21.58 -1.11 -8.64
N PHE A 173 -21.44 -2.03 -9.58
CA PHE A 173 -21.84 -3.42 -9.37
C PHE A 173 -20.74 -4.16 -8.60
N VAL A 174 -21.00 -4.53 -7.35
CA VAL A 174 -19.98 -5.16 -6.49
C VAL A 174 -20.10 -6.68 -6.54
N ILE A 175 -19.05 -7.33 -7.00
CA ILE A 175 -18.87 -8.78 -7.01
C ILE A 175 -18.03 -9.16 -5.79
N ASP A 176 -18.64 -9.84 -4.83
CA ASP A 176 -17.97 -10.34 -3.63
C ASP A 176 -17.37 -11.72 -3.91
N ALA A 177 -16.05 -11.78 -4.10
CA ALA A 177 -15.37 -13.03 -4.44
C ALA A 177 -15.35 -14.03 -3.29
N ASP A 178 -15.45 -13.57 -2.03
CA ASP A 178 -15.54 -14.46 -0.86
C ASP A 178 -16.88 -15.21 -0.87
N LYS A 179 -17.97 -14.53 -1.26
CA LYS A 179 -19.28 -15.17 -1.48
C LYS A 179 -19.25 -16.16 -2.64
N LEU A 180 -18.61 -15.81 -3.76
CA LEU A 180 -18.44 -16.74 -4.88
C LEU A 180 -17.63 -17.97 -4.44
N GLY A 181 -16.55 -17.77 -3.68
CA GLY A 181 -15.74 -18.84 -3.11
C GLY A 181 -16.53 -19.78 -2.20
N HIS A 182 -17.56 -19.29 -1.51
CA HIS A 182 -18.46 -20.18 -0.76
C HIS A 182 -19.42 -20.96 -1.67
N ALA A 183 -19.86 -20.37 -2.78
CA ALA A 183 -20.83 -20.97 -3.68
C ALA A 183 -20.22 -22.10 -4.55
N VAL A 184 -18.94 -21.99 -4.92
CA VAL A 184 -18.30 -22.96 -5.84
C VAL A 184 -18.29 -24.40 -5.31
N TYR A 185 -18.24 -24.59 -3.99
CA TYR A 185 -18.19 -25.92 -3.36
C TYR A 185 -19.37 -26.20 -2.43
N VAL A 186 -20.51 -25.52 -2.60
CA VAL A 186 -21.79 -26.00 -2.07
C VAL A 186 -22.22 -27.25 -2.86
N PRO A 187 -22.97 -28.20 -2.28
CA PRO A 187 -23.50 -29.34 -3.04
C PRO A 187 -24.15 -28.92 -4.37
N GLY A 188 -23.70 -29.52 -5.48
CA GLY A 188 -24.10 -29.15 -6.85
C GLY A 188 -23.29 -28.01 -7.49
N GLY A 189 -22.39 -27.38 -6.73
CA GLY A 189 -21.44 -26.38 -7.24
C GLY A 189 -20.29 -27.00 -8.03
N PRO A 190 -19.62 -26.23 -8.90
CA PRO A 190 -18.64 -26.75 -9.86
C PRO A 190 -17.39 -27.36 -9.21
N ALA A 191 -17.01 -26.91 -8.02
CA ALA A 191 -15.83 -27.39 -7.30
C ALA A 191 -16.15 -28.46 -6.24
N TYR A 192 -17.43 -28.74 -5.95
CA TYR A 192 -17.82 -29.58 -4.81
C TYR A 192 -17.19 -30.98 -4.86
N GLU A 193 -17.41 -31.72 -5.95
CA GLU A 193 -16.90 -33.09 -6.09
C GLU A 193 -15.37 -33.13 -6.08
N ALA A 194 -14.71 -32.19 -6.76
CA ALA A 194 -13.25 -32.11 -6.80
C ALA A 194 -12.65 -31.84 -5.41
N VAL A 195 -13.28 -30.96 -4.60
CA VAL A 195 -12.84 -30.69 -3.23
C VAL A 195 -13.07 -31.93 -2.34
N VAL A 196 -14.21 -32.60 -2.44
CA VAL A 196 -14.48 -33.83 -1.67
C VAL A 196 -13.49 -34.94 -2.04
N ALA A 197 -13.21 -35.12 -3.33
CA ALA A 197 -12.24 -36.11 -3.81
C ALA A 197 -10.81 -35.81 -3.30
N ALA A 198 -10.40 -34.55 -3.27
CA ALA A 198 -9.06 -34.15 -2.85
C ALA A 198 -8.85 -34.20 -1.33
N PHE A 199 -9.88 -33.88 -0.54
CA PHE A 199 -9.76 -33.72 0.92
C PHE A 199 -10.48 -34.79 1.74
N GLY A 200 -11.19 -35.70 1.07
CA GLY A 200 -11.88 -36.85 1.67
C GLY A 200 -13.26 -36.48 2.25
N ALA A 201 -14.14 -37.49 2.33
CA ALA A 201 -15.52 -37.34 2.80
C ALA A 201 -15.63 -36.89 4.26
N GLU A 202 -14.57 -36.99 5.06
CA GLU A 202 -14.53 -36.51 6.44
C GLU A 202 -14.63 -34.99 6.57
N ILE A 203 -14.52 -34.24 5.47
CA ILE A 203 -14.80 -32.80 5.47
C ILE A 203 -16.30 -32.50 5.40
N LEU A 204 -17.16 -33.51 5.21
CA LEU A 204 -18.60 -33.33 5.04
C LEU A 204 -19.33 -33.29 6.38
N ASN A 205 -20.34 -32.43 6.46
CA ASN A 205 -21.37 -32.47 7.48
C ASN A 205 -22.35 -33.62 7.21
N LYS A 206 -23.21 -33.91 8.19
CA LYS A 206 -24.25 -34.96 8.06
C LYS A 206 -25.25 -34.70 6.93
N ASP A 207 -25.45 -33.44 6.55
CA ASP A 207 -26.34 -33.01 5.47
C ASP A 207 -25.65 -32.99 4.08
N GLY A 208 -24.39 -33.45 4.00
CA GLY A 208 -23.61 -33.45 2.76
C GLY A 208 -22.96 -32.09 2.43
N THR A 209 -23.12 -31.06 3.24
CA THR A 209 -22.41 -29.78 3.01
C THR A 209 -20.96 -29.86 3.48
N ILE A 210 -20.05 -29.09 2.88
CA ILE A 210 -18.65 -29.02 3.34
C ILE A 210 -18.56 -28.29 4.69
N ASN A 211 -17.98 -28.95 5.69
CA ASN A 211 -17.60 -28.37 6.97
C ASN A 211 -16.35 -27.50 6.82
N ARG A 212 -16.54 -26.20 6.67
CA ARG A 212 -15.44 -25.23 6.49
C ARG A 212 -14.46 -25.18 7.65
N LYS A 213 -14.90 -25.51 8.88
CA LYS A 213 -14.01 -25.55 10.05
C LYS A 213 -13.03 -26.73 9.93
N VAL A 214 -13.53 -27.89 9.52
CA VAL A 214 -12.71 -29.09 9.28
C VAL A 214 -11.80 -28.89 8.07
N LEU A 215 -12.34 -28.37 6.95
CA LEU A 215 -11.53 -28.07 5.77
C LEU A 215 -10.46 -27.03 6.09
N GLY A 216 -10.81 -25.95 6.80
CA GLY A 216 -9.87 -24.92 7.25
C GLY A 216 -8.72 -25.48 8.07
N ALA A 217 -9.01 -26.36 9.04
CA ALA A 217 -7.98 -27.04 9.84
C ALA A 217 -7.05 -27.96 9.00
N LYS A 218 -7.49 -28.39 7.82
CA LYS A 218 -6.73 -29.20 6.85
C LYS A 218 -5.99 -28.39 5.78
N VAL A 219 -6.13 -27.07 5.74
CA VAL A 219 -5.44 -26.24 4.74
C VAL A 219 -4.63 -25.12 5.38
N PHE A 220 -4.97 -24.68 6.59
CA PHE A 220 -4.24 -23.68 7.35
C PHE A 220 -3.29 -24.31 8.37
N GLY A 221 -2.28 -23.55 8.83
CA GLY A 221 -1.30 -24.01 9.82
C GLY A 221 -0.13 -24.80 9.21
N ASN A 222 0.64 -24.16 8.32
CA ASN A 222 1.81 -24.72 7.62
C ASN A 222 1.52 -25.82 6.58
N GLN A 223 0.26 -26.00 6.17
CA GLN A 223 -0.13 -27.00 5.17
C GLN A 223 -0.10 -26.43 3.74
N VAL A 224 1.02 -25.83 3.33
CA VAL A 224 1.17 -25.10 2.05
C VAL A 224 0.69 -25.93 0.84
N LYS A 225 1.04 -27.22 0.79
CA LYS A 225 0.61 -28.11 -0.30
C LYS A 225 -0.91 -28.30 -0.34
N ARG A 226 -1.55 -28.45 0.82
CA ARG A 226 -3.01 -28.64 0.90
C ARG A 226 -3.77 -27.35 0.62
N LEU A 227 -3.27 -26.21 1.12
CA LEU A 227 -3.81 -24.92 0.73
C LEU A 227 -3.74 -24.74 -0.79
N LYS A 228 -2.59 -25.05 -1.39
CA LYS A 228 -2.41 -25.00 -2.84
C LYS A 228 -3.38 -25.92 -3.57
N SER A 229 -3.55 -27.17 -3.14
CA SER A 229 -4.52 -28.08 -3.75
C SER A 229 -5.95 -27.54 -3.70
N LEU A 230 -6.35 -26.91 -2.59
CA LEU A 230 -7.67 -26.29 -2.49
C LEU A 230 -7.78 -25.12 -3.47
N THR A 231 -6.81 -24.20 -3.46
CA THR A 231 -6.83 -23.00 -4.31
C THR A 231 -6.75 -23.33 -5.79
N ASP A 232 -5.95 -24.32 -6.19
CA ASP A 232 -5.83 -24.79 -7.57
C ASP A 232 -7.18 -25.37 -8.09
N ILE A 233 -8.04 -25.89 -7.21
CA ILE A 233 -9.40 -26.33 -7.56
C ILE A 233 -10.38 -25.16 -7.59
N VAL A 234 -10.40 -24.32 -6.54
CA VAL A 234 -11.49 -23.34 -6.36
C VAL A 234 -11.28 -22.03 -7.11
N TRP A 235 -10.04 -21.56 -7.28
CA TRP A 235 -9.79 -20.26 -7.89
C TRP A 235 -10.21 -20.17 -9.37
N PRO A 236 -9.97 -21.19 -10.22
CA PRO A 236 -10.47 -21.17 -11.59
C PRO A 236 -12.00 -21.04 -11.65
N GLU A 237 -12.71 -21.77 -10.79
CA GLU A 237 -14.18 -21.72 -10.73
C GLU A 237 -14.69 -20.36 -10.23
N ILE A 238 -14.04 -19.78 -9.21
CA ILE A 238 -14.40 -18.43 -8.73
C ILE A 238 -14.16 -17.39 -9.83
N ALA A 239 -13.04 -17.48 -10.55
CA ALA A 239 -12.73 -16.57 -11.65
C ALA A 239 -13.79 -16.66 -12.76
N GLN A 240 -14.24 -17.88 -13.10
CA GLN A 240 -15.29 -18.10 -14.08
C GLN A 240 -16.63 -17.48 -13.62
N MET A 241 -17.07 -17.74 -12.39
CA MET A 241 -18.28 -17.14 -11.82
C MET A 241 -18.18 -15.60 -11.77
N ALA A 242 -17.00 -15.05 -11.46
CA ALA A 242 -16.78 -13.60 -11.46
C ALA A 242 -16.91 -13.01 -12.87
N LYS A 243 -16.38 -13.68 -13.91
CA LYS A 243 -16.56 -13.26 -15.31
C LYS A 243 -18.03 -13.28 -15.72
N GLU A 244 -18.80 -14.26 -15.28
CA GLU A 244 -20.25 -14.32 -15.53
C GLU A 244 -20.98 -13.16 -14.84
N LYS A 245 -20.60 -12.82 -13.61
CA LYS A 245 -21.13 -11.66 -12.90
C LYS A 245 -20.78 -10.33 -13.56
N VAL A 246 -19.60 -10.21 -14.18
CA VAL A 246 -19.24 -9.04 -14.99
C VAL A 246 -20.16 -8.92 -16.22
N ARG A 247 -20.46 -10.04 -16.91
CA ARG A 247 -21.41 -10.05 -18.03
C ARG A 247 -22.84 -9.71 -17.58
N GLU A 248 -23.25 -10.18 -16.41
CA GLU A 248 -24.55 -9.81 -15.82
C GLU A 248 -24.62 -8.30 -15.55
N ALA A 249 -23.54 -7.71 -15.02
CA ALA A 249 -23.46 -6.27 -14.79
C ALA A 249 -23.55 -5.47 -16.11
N ASP A 250 -22.89 -5.94 -17.17
CA ASP A 250 -22.99 -5.35 -18.51
C ASP A 250 -24.43 -5.39 -19.04
N ALA A 251 -25.10 -6.54 -18.95
CA ALA A 251 -26.50 -6.70 -19.35
C ALA A 251 -27.46 -5.79 -18.56
N GLN A 252 -27.11 -5.42 -17.32
CA GLN A 252 -27.84 -4.45 -16.50
C GLN A 252 -27.47 -2.99 -16.79
N GLY A 253 -26.62 -2.72 -17.79
CA GLY A 253 -26.18 -1.39 -18.18
C GLY A 253 -25.27 -0.72 -17.14
N LYS A 254 -24.57 -1.52 -16.31
CA LYS A 254 -23.65 -0.98 -15.30
C LYS A 254 -22.41 -0.42 -15.98
N ALA A 255 -21.99 0.78 -15.57
CA ALA A 255 -20.79 1.40 -16.11
C ALA A 255 -19.51 0.89 -15.45
N VAL A 256 -19.58 0.57 -14.14
CA VAL A 256 -18.45 0.13 -13.32
C VAL A 256 -18.80 -1.13 -12.56
N CYS A 257 -17.87 -2.06 -12.54
CA CYS A 257 -17.93 -3.29 -11.77
C CYS A 257 -16.73 -3.34 -10.81
N VAL A 258 -16.94 -3.78 -9.58
CA VAL A 258 -15.89 -3.93 -8.57
C VAL A 258 -15.79 -5.40 -8.21
N LEU A 259 -14.68 -6.03 -8.56
CA LEU A 259 -14.32 -7.37 -8.08
C LEU A 259 -13.66 -7.23 -6.72
N ASP A 260 -14.44 -7.42 -5.65
CA ASP A 260 -13.96 -7.39 -4.27
C ASP A 260 -13.34 -8.74 -3.88
N ALA A 261 -12.01 -8.83 -3.92
CA ALA A 261 -11.27 -10.07 -3.69
C ALA A 261 -10.03 -9.83 -2.81
N ALA A 262 -10.01 -10.40 -1.60
CA ALA A 262 -8.86 -10.30 -0.70
C ALA A 262 -7.60 -10.96 -1.28
N VAL A 263 -7.78 -11.98 -2.12
CA VAL A 263 -6.71 -12.76 -2.76
C VAL A 263 -6.47 -12.36 -4.21
N LEU A 264 -6.95 -11.20 -4.66
CA LEU A 264 -6.87 -10.78 -6.07
C LEU A 264 -5.46 -10.90 -6.66
N LEU A 265 -4.45 -10.47 -5.90
CA LEU A 265 -3.05 -10.50 -6.34
C LEU A 265 -2.43 -11.88 -6.17
N GLU A 266 -2.73 -12.55 -5.06
CA GLU A 266 -2.27 -13.91 -4.75
C GLU A 266 -2.81 -14.96 -5.73
N ALA A 267 -4.01 -14.75 -6.28
CA ALA A 267 -4.68 -15.61 -7.26
C ALA A 267 -4.38 -15.22 -8.71
N SER A 268 -3.53 -14.21 -8.92
CA SER A 268 -3.20 -13.67 -10.25
C SER A 268 -4.43 -13.22 -11.07
N TRP A 269 -5.43 -12.61 -10.43
CA TRP A 269 -6.67 -12.16 -11.09
C TRP A 269 -6.59 -10.73 -11.64
N GLN A 270 -5.40 -10.15 -11.67
CA GLN A 270 -5.21 -8.80 -12.19
C GLN A 270 -5.52 -8.70 -13.70
N ASP A 271 -5.45 -9.82 -14.43
CA ASP A 271 -5.80 -9.90 -15.87
C ASP A 271 -7.32 -9.89 -16.10
N MET A 272 -8.12 -9.91 -15.03
CA MET A 272 -9.58 -9.79 -15.10
C MET A 272 -10.08 -8.37 -14.83
N VAL A 273 -9.18 -7.43 -14.56
CA VAL A 273 -9.53 -6.06 -14.15
C VAL A 273 -8.67 -5.03 -14.88
N HIS A 274 -9.24 -3.84 -15.11
CA HIS A 274 -8.51 -2.73 -15.74
C HIS A 274 -7.56 -2.05 -14.75
N GLU A 275 -7.97 -1.97 -13.49
CA GLU A 275 -7.19 -1.36 -12.41
C GLU A 275 -7.28 -2.22 -11.15
N VAL A 276 -6.16 -2.30 -10.44
CA VAL A 276 -6.13 -2.80 -9.07
C VAL A 276 -6.18 -1.62 -8.10
N TRP A 277 -7.18 -1.64 -7.22
CA TRP A 277 -7.34 -0.73 -6.10
C TRP A 277 -7.00 -1.47 -4.82
N THR A 278 -6.03 -0.98 -4.06
CA THR A 278 -5.64 -1.60 -2.78
C THR A 278 -6.00 -0.72 -1.59
N ALA A 279 -6.71 -1.32 -0.63
CA ALA A 279 -6.88 -0.76 0.71
C ALA A 279 -5.71 -1.13 1.62
N ILE A 280 -5.04 -0.12 2.19
CA ILE A 280 -3.96 -0.28 3.16
C ILE A 280 -4.25 0.47 4.47
N ILE A 281 -3.58 0.04 5.53
CA ILE A 281 -3.42 0.75 6.82
C ILE A 281 -2.08 0.31 7.42
N PRO A 282 -1.52 1.06 8.38
CA PRO A 282 -0.35 0.61 9.14
C PRO A 282 -0.59 -0.75 9.81
N GLU A 283 0.46 -1.57 9.88
CA GLU A 283 0.40 -2.92 10.48
C GLU A 283 -0.16 -2.91 11.90
N GLU A 284 0.29 -1.97 12.74
CA GLU A 284 -0.20 -1.84 14.12
C GLU A 284 -1.71 -1.60 14.20
N GLU A 285 -2.25 -0.79 13.29
CA GLU A 285 -3.70 -0.53 13.21
C GLU A 285 -4.44 -1.76 12.65
N ALA A 286 -3.85 -2.48 11.70
CA ALA A 286 -4.42 -3.74 11.22
C ALA A 286 -4.52 -4.78 12.34
N VAL A 287 -3.45 -4.96 13.11
CA VAL A 287 -3.39 -5.85 14.27
C VAL A 287 -4.47 -5.45 15.29
N ARG A 288 -4.53 -4.17 15.66
CA ARG A 288 -5.56 -3.64 16.58
C ARG A 288 -6.98 -3.96 16.10
N ARG A 289 -7.28 -3.74 14.83
CA ARG A 289 -8.61 -4.02 14.24
C ARG A 289 -8.93 -5.51 14.22
N ILE A 290 -7.96 -6.36 13.93
CA ILE A 290 -8.14 -7.82 13.93
C ILE A 290 -8.43 -8.32 15.34
N VAL A 291 -7.67 -7.88 16.33
CA VAL A 291 -7.88 -8.23 17.75
C VAL A 291 -9.28 -7.82 18.19
N ALA A 292 -9.67 -6.56 17.93
CA ALA A 292 -10.97 -6.04 18.33
C ALA A 292 -12.16 -6.74 17.65
N ARG A 293 -12.04 -7.07 16.36
CA ARG A 293 -13.11 -7.69 15.56
C ARG A 293 -13.22 -9.20 15.80
N ASP A 294 -12.08 -9.91 15.84
CA ASP A 294 -12.03 -11.37 15.81
C ASP A 294 -11.76 -12.00 17.19
N GLY A 295 -11.47 -11.20 18.23
CA GLY A 295 -11.17 -11.67 19.57
C GLY A 295 -9.87 -12.50 19.66
N LEU A 296 -8.93 -12.27 18.73
CA LEU A 296 -7.64 -12.98 18.67
C LEU A 296 -6.60 -12.35 19.60
N THR A 297 -5.57 -13.12 19.98
CA THR A 297 -4.38 -12.52 20.61
C THR A 297 -3.60 -11.70 19.60
N GLU A 298 -2.78 -10.76 20.08
CA GLU A 298 -1.94 -9.92 19.23
C GLU A 298 -1.00 -10.77 18.36
N GLU A 299 -0.39 -11.81 18.93
CA GLU A 299 0.51 -12.72 18.21
C GLU A 299 -0.23 -13.53 17.14
N ALA A 300 -1.48 -13.91 17.38
CA ALA A 300 -2.30 -14.57 16.39
C ALA A 300 -2.70 -13.60 15.25
N ALA A 301 -3.01 -12.35 15.57
CA ALA A 301 -3.31 -11.30 14.60
C ALA A 301 -2.08 -10.98 13.71
N ARG A 302 -0.90 -10.82 14.31
CA ARG A 302 0.37 -10.59 13.58
C ARG A 302 0.72 -11.76 12.67
N ARG A 303 0.62 -13.01 13.16
CA ARG A 303 0.84 -14.20 12.31
C ARG A 303 -0.11 -14.25 11.12
N ARG A 304 -1.38 -13.86 11.33
CA ARG A 304 -2.36 -13.78 10.23
C ARG A 304 -1.97 -12.72 9.21
N LEU A 305 -1.55 -11.54 9.65
CA LEU A 305 -1.12 -10.47 8.76
C LEU A 305 0.12 -10.88 7.95
N GLN A 306 1.13 -11.46 8.61
CA GLN A 306 2.37 -11.92 8.00
C GLN A 306 2.20 -13.08 7.01
N SER A 307 1.09 -13.83 7.10
CA SER A 307 0.76 -14.90 6.14
C SER A 307 0.24 -14.38 4.79
N GLN A 308 -0.09 -13.08 4.70
CA GLN A 308 -0.57 -12.45 3.48
C GLN A 308 0.55 -11.68 2.79
N MET A 309 0.35 -11.29 1.54
CA MET A 309 1.20 -10.32 0.86
C MET A 309 1.35 -9.04 1.72
N SER A 310 2.50 -8.38 1.70
CA SER A 310 2.72 -7.12 2.44
C SER A 310 2.03 -5.93 1.76
N ASN A 311 1.80 -4.83 2.49
CA ASN A 311 1.28 -3.60 1.87
C ASN A 311 2.15 -3.13 0.71
N ARG A 312 3.48 -3.18 0.86
CA ARG A 312 4.43 -2.75 -0.18
C ARG A 312 4.23 -3.52 -1.48
N GLN A 313 4.19 -4.85 -1.40
CA GLN A 313 3.95 -5.71 -2.56
C GLN A 313 2.59 -5.44 -3.22
N ARG A 314 1.56 -5.08 -2.44
CA ARG A 314 0.26 -4.71 -3.01
C ARG A 314 0.32 -3.36 -3.72
N VAL A 315 0.93 -2.35 -3.09
CA VAL A 315 1.08 -1.00 -3.64
C VAL A 315 1.84 -1.03 -4.96
N GLU A 316 2.94 -1.78 -5.05
CA GLU A 316 3.73 -1.97 -6.27
C GLU A 316 2.89 -2.54 -7.44
N GLN A 317 1.83 -3.29 -7.13
CA GLN A 317 0.93 -3.92 -8.11
C GLN A 317 -0.41 -3.19 -8.29
N SER A 318 -0.57 -1.99 -7.70
CA SER A 318 -1.84 -1.26 -7.68
C SER A 318 -1.80 0.03 -8.49
N GLN A 319 -2.86 0.28 -9.25
CA GLN A 319 -3.08 1.54 -9.95
C GLN A 319 -3.55 2.63 -8.99
N VAL A 320 -4.36 2.27 -7.99
CA VAL A 320 -4.87 3.20 -6.98
C VAL A 320 -4.68 2.60 -5.60
N VAL A 321 -4.25 3.44 -4.66
CA VAL A 321 -4.10 3.06 -3.25
C VAL A 321 -5.04 3.91 -2.41
N LEU A 322 -5.74 3.25 -1.49
CA LEU A 322 -6.68 3.86 -0.56
C LEU A 322 -6.26 3.52 0.87
N CYS A 323 -6.48 4.43 1.81
CA CYS A 323 -6.16 4.24 3.21
C CYS A 323 -7.36 4.57 4.10
N THR A 324 -7.76 3.61 4.93
CA THR A 324 -8.89 3.76 5.87
C THR A 324 -8.44 4.10 7.29
N LEU A 325 -7.26 4.69 7.44
CA LEU A 325 -6.67 5.03 8.75
C LEU A 325 -7.43 6.17 9.44
N TRP A 326 -7.82 7.18 8.69
CA TRP A 326 -8.49 8.38 9.18
C TRP A 326 -10.02 8.27 9.15
N GLU A 327 -10.70 9.38 9.41
CA GLU A 327 -12.15 9.47 9.42
C GLU A 327 -12.78 8.95 8.10
N PRO A 328 -13.99 8.38 8.14
CA PRO A 328 -14.65 7.84 6.96
C PRO A 328 -14.78 8.83 5.79
N ASP A 329 -14.93 10.13 6.07
CA ASP A 329 -15.02 11.16 5.04
C ASP A 329 -13.72 11.33 4.24
N ILE A 330 -12.56 11.14 4.88
CA ILE A 330 -11.27 11.13 4.19
C ILE A 330 -11.19 9.95 3.21
N THR A 331 -11.68 8.77 3.61
CA THR A 331 -11.77 7.62 2.70
C THR A 331 -12.73 7.91 1.54
N ARG A 332 -13.86 8.59 1.79
CA ARG A 332 -14.81 8.97 0.73
C ARG A 332 -14.19 9.92 -0.28
N GLN A 333 -13.39 10.88 0.17
CA GLN A 333 -12.67 11.79 -0.72
C GLN A 333 -11.67 11.04 -1.60
N GLN A 334 -10.88 10.12 -1.03
CA GLN A 334 -9.94 9.28 -1.80
C GLN A 334 -10.67 8.44 -2.86
N VAL A 335 -11.80 7.80 -2.51
CA VAL A 335 -12.59 7.01 -3.47
C VAL A 335 -13.17 7.89 -4.57
N SER A 336 -13.69 9.07 -4.22
CA SER A 336 -14.22 10.02 -5.21
C SER A 336 -13.14 10.50 -6.17
N LEU A 337 -11.96 10.86 -5.64
CA LEU A 337 -10.80 11.24 -6.43
C LEU A 337 -10.38 10.14 -7.41
N GLY A 338 -10.35 8.89 -6.94
CA GLY A 338 -10.02 7.73 -7.77
C GLY A 338 -11.02 7.52 -8.91
N LEU A 339 -12.31 7.71 -8.66
CA LEU A 339 -13.34 7.59 -9.71
C LEU A 339 -13.23 8.70 -10.75
N LEU A 340 -12.81 9.91 -10.36
CA LEU A 340 -12.69 11.08 -11.24
C LEU A 340 -11.40 11.11 -12.06
N GLN A 341 -10.43 10.22 -11.81
CA GLN A 341 -9.19 10.17 -12.59
C GLN A 341 -9.46 9.88 -14.07
N HIS A 342 -8.73 10.58 -14.95
CA HIS A 342 -8.79 10.35 -16.38
C HIS A 342 -8.09 9.03 -16.74
N ARG A 343 -8.84 8.10 -17.36
CA ARG A 343 -8.39 6.74 -17.72
C ARG A 343 -8.14 6.55 -19.22
N GLY A 344 -8.27 7.62 -20.01
CA GLY A 344 -7.90 7.61 -21.42
C GLY A 344 -6.37 7.75 -21.61
N PRO A 345 -5.86 7.50 -22.83
CA PRO A 345 -4.46 7.76 -23.14
C PRO A 345 -4.11 9.21 -22.76
N GLN A 346 -3.00 9.38 -22.04
CA GLN A 346 -2.43 10.71 -21.80
C GLN A 346 -2.03 11.28 -23.18
N PRO A 347 -2.36 12.55 -23.47
CA PRO A 347 -2.06 13.17 -24.77
C PRO A 347 -0.57 13.30 -25.05
#